data_AF-A0A965I3J4-F1
#
_entry.id   AF-A0A965I3J4-F1
#
_cell.length_a   1.000
_cell.length_b   1.000
_cell.length_c   1.000
_cell.angle_alpha   90.00
_cell.angle_beta   90.00
_cell.angle_gamma   90.00
#
_symmetry.space_group_name_H-M   'P 1'
#
loop_
_entity.id
_entity.type
_entity.pdbx_description
1 polymer ?
#
loop_
_entity_poly.entity_id
_entity_poly.type
_entity_poly.pdbx_seq_one_letter_code
_entity_poly.pdbx_strand_id
1 'polypeptide(L)' 'MAFDLLGKNFTPPDVRAKVTGDAKYAEDYRVDGMVFARLLTSPLPHAKITNIDVSRAL' A
#
# COMPACT_ATOMS: atom_id res chain seq x y z
N MET A 1 -0.71 -18.42 29.77
CA MET A 1 -1.58 -17.49 30.49
C MET A 1 -2.27 -16.61 29.46
N ALA A 2 -3.60 -16.63 29.38
CA ALA A 2 -4.34 -16.06 28.24
C ALA A 2 -4.85 -14.62 28.47
N PHE A 3 -4.40 -13.92 29.53
CA PHE A 3 -5.00 -12.64 29.94
C PHE A 3 -3.98 -11.60 30.43
N ASP A 4 -2.68 -11.74 30.14
CA ASP A 4 -1.62 -10.94 30.76
C ASP A 4 -1.74 -9.43 30.52
N LEU A 5 -2.39 -9.02 29.44
CA LEU A 5 -2.52 -7.61 29.01
C LEU A 5 -3.97 -7.10 29.02
N LEU A 6 -4.95 -7.94 29.34
CA LEU A 6 -6.36 -7.53 29.31
C LEU A 6 -6.65 -6.52 30.42
N GLY A 7 -7.29 -5.41 30.04
CA GLY A 7 -7.62 -4.30 30.95
C GLY A 7 -6.45 -3.42 31.39
N LYS A 8 -5.23 -3.64 30.85
CA LYS A 8 -4.04 -2.86 31.22
C LYS A 8 -3.75 -1.78 30.17
N ASN A 9 -3.24 -0.64 30.65
CA ASN A 9 -2.61 0.35 29.78
C ASN A 9 -1.16 -0.09 29.51
N PHE A 10 -0.90 -0.64 28.33
CA PHE A 10 0.43 -1.09 27.91
C PHE A 10 0.78 -0.47 26.57
N THR A 11 2.07 -0.41 26.25
CA THR A 11 2.54 0.01 24.92
C THR A 11 2.52 -1.18 23.96
N PRO A 12 1.74 -1.13 22.86
CA PRO A 12 1.79 -2.17 21.85
C PRO A 12 3.19 -2.32 21.23
N PRO A 13 3.59 -3.54 20.84
CA PRO A 13 4.96 -3.85 20.43
C PRO A 13 5.42 -3.07 19.18
N ASP A 14 4.50 -2.66 18.33
CA ASP A 14 4.74 -1.94 17.08
C ASP A 14 4.83 -0.41 17.24
N VAL A 15 4.44 0.14 18.40
CA VAL A 15 4.40 1.61 18.61
C VAL A 15 5.78 2.25 18.43
N ARG A 16 6.84 1.63 18.96
CA ARG A 16 8.19 2.19 18.85
C ARG A 16 8.61 2.37 17.39
N ALA A 17 8.39 1.36 16.55
CA ALA A 17 8.74 1.42 15.13
C ALA A 17 7.90 2.47 14.38
N LYS A 18 6.62 2.62 14.75
CA LYS A 18 5.73 3.63 14.17
C LYS A 18 6.15 5.07 14.50
N VAL A 19 6.57 5.34 15.75
CA VAL A 19 6.93 6.72 16.18
C VAL A 19 8.35 7.13 15.79
N THR A 20 9.22 6.17 15.51
CA THR A 20 10.61 6.42 15.08
C THR A 20 10.77 6.46 13.55
N GLY A 21 9.79 5.96 12.81
CA GLY A 21 9.89 5.78 11.35
C GLY A 21 10.61 4.48 10.95
N ASP A 22 10.95 3.61 11.90
CA ASP A 22 11.55 2.30 11.63
C ASP A 22 10.54 1.31 11.02
N ALA A 23 9.23 1.54 11.22
CA ALA A 23 8.18 0.71 10.62
C ALA A 23 8.16 0.88 9.09
N LYS A 24 8.22 -0.23 8.36
CA LYS A 24 8.15 -0.25 6.89
C LYS A 24 6.75 -0.62 6.41
N TYR A 25 6.18 0.23 5.57
CA TYR A 25 4.94 0.02 4.83
C TYR A 25 5.24 -0.39 3.38
N ALA A 26 4.21 -0.82 2.65
CA ALA A 26 4.36 -1.35 1.29
C ALA A 26 5.15 -0.41 0.36
N GLU A 27 4.97 0.91 0.49
CA GLU A 27 5.64 1.91 -0.34
C GLU A 27 7.09 2.21 0.06
N ASP A 28 7.53 1.79 1.25
CA ASP A 28 8.90 1.99 1.75
C ASP A 28 9.88 0.94 1.21
N TYR A 29 9.37 -0.14 0.62
CA TYR A 29 10.19 -1.18 0.03
C TYR A 29 10.72 -0.75 -1.34
N ARG A 30 12.00 -1.00 -1.56
CA ARG A 30 12.68 -0.90 -2.86
C ARG A 30 13.51 -2.15 -3.04
N VAL A 31 13.38 -2.79 -4.21
CA VAL A 31 14.11 -4.02 -4.54
C VAL A 31 14.69 -3.91 -5.95
N ASP A 32 15.76 -4.64 -6.21
CA ASP A 32 16.39 -4.65 -7.54
C ASP A 32 15.42 -5.13 -8.61
N GLY A 33 15.34 -4.38 -9.71
CA GLY A 33 14.40 -4.65 -10.79
C GLY A 33 12.96 -4.21 -10.54
N MET A 34 12.66 -3.50 -9.44
CA MET A 34 11.32 -2.94 -9.20
C MET A 34 10.93 -1.94 -10.29
N VAL A 35 9.77 -2.14 -10.89
CA VAL A 35 9.13 -1.21 -11.83
C VAL A 35 7.92 -0.54 -11.19
N PHE A 36 7.52 0.61 -11.72
CA PHE A 36 6.35 1.35 -11.26
C PHE A 36 5.19 1.15 -12.23
N ALA A 37 3.98 0.99 -11.70
CA ALA A 37 2.76 0.92 -12.48
C ALA A 37 1.90 2.16 -12.23
N ARG A 38 1.16 2.58 -13.26
CA ARG A 38 0.10 3.58 -13.14
C ARG A 38 -1.12 3.08 -13.89
N LEU A 39 -2.28 3.27 -13.28
CA LEU A 39 -3.56 2.88 -13.88
C LEU A 39 -4.15 4.04 -14.68
N LEU A 40 -4.61 3.73 -15.90
CA LEU A 40 -5.51 4.58 -16.66
C LEU A 40 -6.94 4.05 -16.44
N THR A 41 -7.75 4.79 -15.68
CA THR A 41 -9.11 4.39 -15.32
C THR A 41 -10.15 5.05 -16.22
N SER A 42 -11.35 4.46 -16.26
CA SER A 42 -12.47 5.03 -17.03
C SER A 42 -12.84 6.41 -16.50
N PRO A 43 -12.97 7.44 -17.37
CA PRO A 43 -13.51 8.74 -16.97
C PRO A 43 -15.04 8.73 -16.84
N LEU A 44 -15.70 7.65 -17.27
CA LEU A 44 -17.15 7.52 -17.29
C LEU A 44 -17.61 6.42 -16.33
N PRO A 45 -18.72 6.62 -15.61
CA PRO A 45 -19.27 5.60 -14.71
C PRO A 45 -19.82 4.37 -15.46
N HIS A 46 -20.29 4.55 -16.70
CA HIS A 46 -20.75 3.47 -17.56
C HIS A 46 -20.53 3.81 -19.04
N ALA A 47 -19.81 2.96 -19.75
CA ALA A 47 -19.61 3.03 -21.19
C ALA A 47 -19.15 1.67 -21.73
N LYS A 48 -19.28 1.47 -23.04
CA LYS A 48 -18.65 0.35 -23.74
C LYS A 48 -17.30 0.81 -24.28
N ILE A 49 -16.22 0.08 -23.95
CA ILE A 49 -14.90 0.32 -24.55
C ILE A 49 -14.93 -0.20 -25.99
N THR A 50 -14.73 0.68 -26.96
CA THR A 50 -14.69 0.33 -28.40
C THR A 50 -13.28 0.24 -28.95
N ASN A 51 -12.32 0.97 -28.35
CA ASN A 51 -10.92 0.98 -28.75
C ASN A 51 -10.01 1.37 -27.57
N ILE A 52 -8.77 0.89 -27.57
CA ILE A 52 -7.68 1.32 -26.68
C ILE A 52 -6.43 1.52 -27.54
N ASP A 53 -5.94 2.75 -27.65
CA ASP A 53 -4.68 3.07 -28.34
C ASP A 53 -3.55 3.23 -27.31
N VAL A 54 -2.54 2.36 -27.41
CA VAL A 54 -1.37 2.33 -26.54
C VAL A 54 -0.07 2.69 -27.27
N SER A 55 -0.14 3.13 -28.54
CA SER A 55 1.03 3.34 -29.40
C SER A 55 2.07 4.32 -28.85
N ARG A 56 1.65 5.28 -28.02
CA ARG A 56 2.56 6.24 -27.37
C ARG A 56 3.13 5.76 -26.03
N ALA A 57 2.61 4.66 -25.49
CA ALA A 57 2.99 4.13 -24.19
C ALA A 57 3.92 2.90 -24.29
N LEU A 58 3.94 2.22 -25.43
CA LEU A 58 4.82 1.09 -25.76
C LEU A 58 6.06 1.57 -26.53
#